data_AF-A0A3Q3VUC6-F1
#
_entry.id   AF-A0A3Q3VUC6-F1
#
_cell.length_a   1.000
_cell.length_b   1.000
_cell.length_c   1.000
_cell.angle_alpha   90.00
_cell.angle_beta   90.00
_cell.angle_gamma   90.00
#
_symmetry.space_group_name_H-M   'P 1'
#
loop_
_entity.id
_entity.type
_entity.pdbx_description
1 polymer ?
#
loop_
_entity_poly.entity_id
_entity_poly.type
_entity_poly.pdbx_seq_one_letter_code
_entity_poly.pdbx_strand_id
1 'polypeptide(L)' 'NSGSRGAVAIDCEMVGVGPDGEDSILARVSLVNQFGKCIYDKHVKPTEKVTDYRTAVSGIRPQDIQNGESPTRL' A
#
# COMPACT_ATOMS: atom_id res chain seq x y z
N ASN A 1 -20.10 -4.01 -29.87
CA ASN A 1 -19.61 -4.38 -28.54
C ASN A 1 -19.01 -3.13 -27.89
N SER A 2 -19.84 -2.29 -27.26
CA SER A 2 -19.37 -1.09 -26.54
C SER A 2 -18.88 -1.51 -25.16
N GLY A 3 -17.61 -1.88 -25.06
CA GLY A 3 -17.00 -2.21 -23.78
C GLY A 3 -17.12 -1.01 -22.84
N SER A 4 -17.90 -1.15 -21.76
CA SER A 4 -17.88 -0.18 -20.67
C SER A 4 -16.45 -0.11 -20.14
N ARG A 5 -15.78 1.01 -20.33
CA ARG A 5 -14.45 1.24 -19.72
C ARG A 5 -14.68 1.35 -18.22
N GLY A 6 -14.24 0.35 -17.47
CA GLY A 6 -14.28 0.38 -16.02
C GLY A 6 -13.30 1.40 -15.48
N ALA A 7 -13.70 2.15 -14.45
CA ALA A 7 -12.78 2.99 -13.67
C ALA A 7 -12.45 2.34 -12.33
N VAL A 8 -11.20 2.52 -11.89
CA VAL A 8 -10.70 2.10 -10.58
C VAL A 8 -9.95 3.27 -9.95
N ALA A 9 -10.21 3.52 -8.67
CA ALA A 9 -9.41 4.41 -7.84
C ALA A 9 -8.35 3.60 -7.09
N ILE A 10 -7.18 4.19 -6.90
CA ILE A 10 -6.06 3.62 -6.14
C ILE A 10 -5.65 4.60 -5.05
N ASP A 11 -5.36 4.05 -3.88
CA ASP A 11 -4.73 4.76 -2.78
C ASP A 11 -3.61 3.89 -2.20
N CYS A 12 -2.51 4.54 -1.81
CA CYS A 12 -1.31 3.85 -1.36
C CYS A 12 -0.78 4.52 -0.10
N GLU A 13 -0.39 3.69 0.88
CA GLU A 13 0.31 4.14 2.06
C GLU A 13 1.77 3.75 1.97
N MET A 14 2.65 4.71 2.23
CA MET A 14 4.10 4.51 2.22
C MET A 14 4.68 4.68 3.62
N VAL A 15 5.77 3.96 3.85
CA VAL A 15 6.63 4.07 5.04
C VAL A 15 8.02 4.54 4.61
N GLY A 16 8.73 5.16 5.54
CA GLY A 16 10.10 5.64 5.39
C GLY A 16 11.14 4.53 5.57
N VAL A 17 12.12 4.49 4.66
CA VAL A 17 13.34 3.68 4.72
C VAL A 17 14.57 4.59 4.53
N GLY A 18 15.77 4.04 4.68
CA GLY A 18 17.00 4.83 4.75
C GLY A 18 17.32 5.29 6.18
N PRO A 19 18.54 5.79 6.44
CA PRO A 19 18.98 6.21 7.78
C PRO A 19 18.01 7.13 8.53
N ASP A 20 17.37 8.06 7.82
CA ASP A 20 16.49 9.09 8.40
C ASP A 20 15.03 8.95 7.93
N GLY A 21 14.69 7.84 7.27
CA GLY A 21 13.33 7.59 6.74
C GLY A 21 12.99 8.47 5.54
N GLU A 22 14.01 8.94 4.82
CA GLU A 22 13.92 9.86 3.71
C GLU A 22 13.31 9.24 2.45
N ASP A 23 13.57 7.95 2.21
CA ASP A 23 13.07 7.22 1.06
C ASP A 23 11.72 6.58 1.38
N SER A 24 10.82 6.55 0.40
CA SER A 24 9.46 6.03 0.59
C SER A 24 9.27 4.68 -0.09
N ILE A 25 8.76 3.69 0.64
CA ILE A 25 8.39 2.38 0.12
C ILE A 25 6.94 2.02 0.45
N LEU A 26 6.28 1.29 -0.45
CA LEU A 26 4.89 0.86 -0.30
C LEU A 26 4.70 -0.05 0.93
N ALA A 27 3.65 0.21 1.70
CA ALA A 27 3.24 -0.59 2.85
C ALA A 27 1.77 -1.04 2.79
N ARG A 28 0.90 -0.32 2.08
CA ARG A 28 -0.47 -0.75 1.78
C ARG A 28 -0.92 -0.19 0.44
N VAL A 29 -1.73 -0.95 -0.28
CA VAL A 29 -2.46 -0.47 -1.46
C VAL A 29 -3.92 -0.90 -1.37
N SER A 30 -4.81 0.01 -1.74
CA SER A 30 -6.25 -0.23 -1.82
C SER A 30 -6.78 0.18 -3.19
N LEU A 31 -7.61 -0.68 -3.79
CA LEU A 31 -8.27 -0.45 -5.08
C LEU A 31 -9.78 -0.49 -4.91
N VAL A 32 -10.46 0.51 -5.46
CA VAL A 32 -11.92 0.63 -5.41
C VAL A 32 -12.46 0.77 -6.82
N ASN A 33 -13.44 -0.06 -7.20
CA ASN A 33 -14.08 0.08 -8.51
C ASN A 33 -15.08 1.24 -8.55
N GLN A 34 -15.55 1.60 -9.75
CA GLN A 34 -16.53 2.67 -9.96
C GLN A 34 -17.86 2.57 -9.17
N PHE A 35 -18.16 1.42 -8.58
CA PHE A 35 -19.34 1.22 -7.73
C PHE A 35 -19.04 1.42 -6.24
N GLY A 36 -17.84 1.89 -5.90
CA GLY A 36 -17.40 2.08 -4.52
C GLY A 36 -17.01 0.77 -3.82
N LYS A 37 -16.95 -0.36 -4.55
CA LYS A 37 -16.54 -1.64 -3.95
C LYS A 37 -15.01 -1.72 -3.88
N CYS A 38 -14.49 -1.93 -2.68
CA CYS A 38 -13.10 -2.31 -2.48
C CYS A 38 -12.85 -3.69 -3.10
N ILE A 39 -11.99 -3.73 -4.12
CA ILE A 39 -11.66 -4.94 -4.89
C ILE A 39 -10.28 -5.49 -4.56
N TYR A 40 -9.43 -4.70 -3.91
CA TYR A 40 -8.12 -5.10 -3.42
C TYR A 40 -7.76 -4.21 -2.22
N ASP A 41 -7.30 -4.80 -1.13
CA ASP A 41 -6.80 -4.06 0.03
C ASP A 41 -5.79 -4.94 0.76
N LYS A 42 -4.50 -4.60 0.63
CA LYS A 42 -3.42 -5.45 1.09
C LYS A 42 -2.30 -4.63 1.70
N HIS A 43 -1.82 -5.10 2.85
CA HIS A 43 -0.52 -4.71 3.36
C HIS A 43 0.56 -5.40 2.53
N VAL A 44 1.64 -4.67 2.26
CA VAL A 44 2.80 -5.11 1.50
C VAL A 44 3.96 -5.23 2.45
N LYS A 45 4.77 -6.28 2.32
CA LYS A 45 6.00 -6.42 3.08
C LYS A 45 7.10 -5.58 2.43
N PRO A 46 7.63 -4.53 3.09
CA PRO A 46 8.71 -3.72 2.53
C PRO A 46 9.94 -4.58 2.22
N THR A 47 10.63 -4.24 1.12
CA THR A 47 11.87 -4.91 0.72
C THR A 47 13.08 -4.44 1.52
N GLU A 48 12.93 -3.36 2.27
CA GLU A 48 13.97 -2.73 3.09
C GLU A 48 13.49 -2.51 4.53
N LYS A 49 14.43 -2.30 5.44
CA LYS A 49 14.09 -2.06 6.86
C LYS A 49 13.42 -0.69 6.99
N VAL A 50 12.20 -0.70 7.50
CA VAL A 50 11.46 0.52 7.86
C VAL A 50 12.15 1.21 9.03
N THR A 51 12.43 2.50 8.85
CA THR A 51 13.01 3.38 9.88
C THR A 51 12.00 4.41 10.39
N ASP A 52 11.03 4.80 9.56
CA ASP A 52 9.89 5.62 9.98
C ASP A 52 8.58 5.06 9.41
N TYR A 53 7.65 4.68 10.28
CA TYR A 53 6.35 4.17 9.85
C TYR A 53 5.39 5.26 9.38
N ARG A 54 5.65 6.53 9.72
CA ARG A 54 4.77 7.66 9.43
C ARG A 54 3.32 7.42 9.88
N THR A 55 3.13 6.66 10.97
CA THR A 55 1.83 6.12 11.39
C THR A 55 0.74 7.18 11.56
N ALA A 56 1.11 8.41 11.92
CA ALA A 56 0.16 9.52 12.04
C ALA A 56 -0.57 9.86 10.72
N VAL A 57 0.06 9.60 9.58
CA VAL A 57 -0.52 9.82 8.25
C VAL A 57 -0.85 8.51 7.53
N SER A 58 0.04 7.50 7.64
CA SER A 58 -0.10 6.23 6.91
C SER A 58 -1.03 5.23 7.59
N GLY A 59 -1.22 5.37 8.90
CA GLY A 59 -1.89 4.36 9.74
C GLY A 59 -1.13 3.04 9.91
N ILE A 60 0.03 2.85 9.26
CA ILE A 60 0.80 1.60 9.26
C ILE A 60 1.55 1.43 10.58
N ARG A 61 1.51 0.21 11.11
CA ARG A 61 2.25 -0.25 12.29
C ARG A 61 3.14 -1.45 11.92
N PRO A 62 4.18 -1.75 12.72
CA PRO A 62 5.06 -2.88 12.46
C PRO A 62 4.34 -4.20 12.19
N GLN A 63 3.31 -4.53 12.98
CA GLN A 63 2.55 -5.76 12.83
C GLN A 63 1.76 -5.87 11.52
N ASP A 64 1.38 -4.74 10.91
CA ASP A 64 0.55 -4.74 9.71
C ASP A 64 1.33 -5.27 8.49
N ILE A 65 2.62 -4.99 8.44
CA ILE A 65 3.51 -5.35 7.33
C ILE A 65 4.36 -6.61 7.58
N GLN A 66 4.39 -7.13 8.81
CA GLN A 66 5.14 -8.36 9.15
C GLN A 66 4.74 -9.54 8.28
N ASN A 67 3.42 -9.67 8.04
CA ASN A 67 2.81 -10.70 7.22
C ASN A 67 2.22 -10.12 5.92
N GLY A 68 2.67 -8.93 5.51
CA GLY A 68 2.27 -8.31 4.27
C GLY A 68 2.62 -9.17 3.06
N GLU A 69 1.90 -8.98 1.95
CA GLU A 69 2.17 -9.69 0.71
C GLU A 69 3.56 -9.32 0.18
N SER A 70 4.22 -10.29 -0.45
CA SER A 70 5.48 -10.03 -1.15
C SER A 70 5.20 -9.05 -2.29
N PRO A 71 5.97 -7.96 -2.44
CA PRO A 71 5.76 -6.98 -3.51
C PRO A 71 5.88 -7.59 -4.92
N THR A 72 6.51 -8.75 -5.06
CA THR A 72 6.59 -9.52 -6.30
C THR A 72 5.34 -10.35 -6.62
N ARG A 73 4.30 -10.31 -5.77
CA ARG A 73 3.05 -11.08 -5.91
C ARG A 73 1.78 -10.21 -5.83
N LEU A 74 1.92 -8.89 -5.88
CA LEU A 74 0.82 -7.94 -5.92
C LEU A 74 0.13 -7.94 -7.29
#